data_AF-A0A9P6ZNS7-F1
#
_entry.id   AF-A0A9P6ZNS7-F1
#
_cell.length_a   1.000
_cell.length_b   1.000
_cell.length_c   1.000
_cell.angle_alpha   90.00
_cell.angle_beta   90.00
_cell.angle_gamma   90.00
#
_symmetry.space_group_name_H-M   'P 1'
#
loop_
_entity.id
_entity.type
_entity.pdbx_description
1 polymer ?
#
loop_
_entity_poly.entity_id
_entity_poly.type
_entity_poly.pdbx_seq_one_letter_code
_entity_poly.pdbx_strand_id
1 'polypeptide(L)'
;MKPGGEFEKLLRKPEFAEQIIGFVFDEAHCVTSWGEFRPEYKELQRLRHILPCYVPFMMASATLAPSDLSHAKRLLHMRTENLVMIKTSIDRFNIKLCVRKIKHTLASFQDLGFLIPDAWKNTDRSSARYCPDSLRLVTVLWLI
;
A
#
# COMPACT_ATOMS: atom_id res chain seq x y z
N MET A 1 16.90 -2.53 -6.98
CA MET A 1 17.80 -1.64 -7.77
C MET A 1 18.98 -2.47 -8.25
N LYS A 2 19.26 -2.52 -9.56
CA LYS A 2 20.33 -3.36 -10.09
C LYS A 2 21.71 -2.81 -9.69
N PRO A 3 22.64 -3.64 -9.16
CA PRO A 3 24.01 -3.22 -8.89
C PRO A 3 24.66 -2.58 -10.10
N GLY A 4 25.26 -1.40 -9.92
CA GLY A 4 25.96 -0.68 -11.01
C GLY A 4 25.05 -0.12 -12.10
N GLY A 5 23.72 -0.15 -11.92
CA GLY A 5 22.78 0.47 -12.85
C GLY A 5 22.85 2.00 -12.84
N GLU A 6 22.32 2.65 -13.88
CA GLU A 6 22.35 4.12 -14.04
C GLU A 6 21.73 4.87 -12.85
N PHE A 7 20.67 4.32 -12.25
CA PHE A 7 20.06 4.91 -11.07
C PHE A 7 20.98 4.88 -9.84
N GLU A 8 21.70 3.77 -9.62
CA GLU A 8 22.69 3.70 -8.53
C GLU A 8 23.83 4.69 -8.77
N LYS A 9 24.30 4.81 -10.01
CA LYS A 9 25.33 5.80 -10.38
C LYS A 9 24.86 7.22 -10.09
N LEU A 10 23.62 7.56 -10.42
CA LEU A 10 23.03 8.87 -10.13
C LEU A 10 22.98 9.14 -8.62
N LEU A 11 22.50 8.18 -7.82
CA LEU A 11 22.42 8.33 -6.36
C LEU A 11 23.79 8.50 -5.68
N ARG A 12 24.87 8.04 -6.32
CA ARG A 12 26.25 8.19 -5.82
C ARG A 12 26.89 9.52 -6.17
N LYS A 13 26.31 10.31 -7.08
CA LYS A 13 26.86 11.63 -7.43
C LYS A 13 26.63 12.59 -6.25
N PRO A 14 27.70 13.20 -5.69
CA PRO A 14 27.55 14.09 -4.54
C PRO A 14 26.55 15.23 -4.79
N GLU A 15 26.59 15.82 -5.99
CA GLU A 15 25.73 16.95 -6.37
C GLU A 15 24.24 16.57 -6.36
N PHE A 16 23.95 15.30 -6.67
CA PHE A 16 22.59 14.78 -6.62
C PHE A 16 22.22 14.36 -5.20
N ALA A 17 23.10 13.64 -4.51
CA ALA A 17 22.86 13.10 -3.18
C ALA A 17 22.63 14.20 -2.13
N GLU A 18 23.33 15.34 -2.25
CA GLU A 18 23.15 16.52 -1.40
C GLU A 18 21.78 17.18 -1.52
N GLN A 19 21.07 16.94 -2.63
CA GLN A 19 19.71 17.44 -2.85
C GLN A 19 18.63 16.50 -2.32
N ILE A 20 19.01 15.29 -1.85
CA ILE A 20 18.04 14.31 -1.34
C ILE A 20 17.71 14.63 0.12
N ILE A 21 16.47 15.07 0.35
CA ILE A 21 15.97 15.41 1.68
C ILE A 21 15.38 14.22 2.45
N GLY A 22 15.09 13.11 1.77
CA GLY A 22 14.49 11.92 2.38
C GLY A 22 14.15 10.83 1.37
N PHE A 23 13.91 9.62 1.88
CA PHE A 23 13.44 8.48 1.10
C PHE A 23 12.19 7.88 1.73
N VAL A 24 11.14 7.67 0.94
CA VAL A 24 9.86 7.15 1.41
C VAL A 24 9.57 5.79 0.78
N PHE A 25 9.29 4.80 1.62
CA PHE A 25 8.77 3.49 1.22
C PHE A 25 7.26 3.51 1.40
N ASP A 26 6.55 3.81 0.33
CA ASP A 26 5.10 3.68 0.29
C ASP A 26 4.69 2.22 0.17
N GLU A 27 3.51 1.88 0.68
CA GLU A 27 3.00 0.51 0.77
C GLU A 27 4.01 -0.47 1.40
N ALA A 28 4.62 -0.06 2.51
CA ALA A 28 5.75 -0.76 3.14
C ALA A 28 5.47 -2.23 3.49
N HIS A 29 4.21 -2.66 3.54
CA HIS A 29 3.83 -4.06 3.70
C HIS A 29 4.25 -4.95 2.51
N CYS A 30 4.41 -4.37 1.32
CA CYS A 30 4.89 -5.07 0.13
C CYS A 30 6.35 -5.54 0.31
N VAL A 31 7.15 -4.82 1.10
CA VAL A 31 8.55 -5.17 1.37
C VAL A 31 8.65 -6.55 2.02
N THR A 32 7.67 -6.92 2.85
CA THR A 32 7.65 -8.22 3.55
C THR A 32 6.77 -9.24 2.82
N SER A 33 5.58 -8.82 2.40
CA SER A 33 4.57 -9.73 1.86
C SER A 33 4.88 -10.17 0.44
N TRP A 34 5.51 -9.32 -0.37
CA TRP A 34 5.74 -9.57 -1.80
C TRP A 34 7.20 -9.84 -2.13
N GLY A 35 8.07 -9.99 -1.13
CA GLY A 35 9.50 -10.23 -1.35
C GLY A 35 9.80 -11.53 -2.13
N GLU A 36 8.93 -12.53 -2.09
CA GLU A 36 9.06 -13.75 -2.91
C GLU A 36 8.60 -13.54 -4.36
N PHE A 37 7.59 -12.69 -4.58
CA PHE A 37 7.04 -12.39 -5.89
C PHE A 37 7.87 -11.35 -6.65
N ARG A 38 8.39 -10.35 -5.93
CA ARG A 38 9.27 -9.31 -6.44
C ARG A 38 10.54 -9.26 -5.57
N PRO A 39 11.53 -10.12 -5.87
CA PRO A 39 12.78 -10.21 -5.10
C PRO A 39 13.53 -8.90 -4.95
N GLU A 40 13.32 -7.93 -5.85
CA GLU A 40 13.94 -6.61 -5.78
C GLU A 40 13.57 -5.81 -4.53
N TYR A 41 12.46 -6.13 -3.84
CA TYR A 41 12.14 -5.57 -2.53
C TYR A 41 13.18 -5.95 -1.47
N LYS A 42 13.76 -7.15 -1.57
CA LYS A 42 14.86 -7.63 -0.73
C LYS A 42 16.21 -6.99 -1.06
N GLU A 43 16.26 -6.04 -1.99
CA GLU A 43 17.48 -5.28 -2.33
C GLU A 43 17.39 -3.81 -1.91
N LEU A 44 16.27 -3.38 -1.32
CA LEU A 44 16.05 -1.99 -0.91
C LEU A 44 16.99 -1.54 0.22
N GLN A 45 17.48 -2.47 1.04
CA GLN A 45 18.48 -2.21 2.07
C GLN A 45 19.79 -1.61 1.53
N ARG A 46 20.08 -1.84 0.24
CA ARG A 46 21.25 -1.25 -0.44
C ARG A 46 21.17 0.27 -0.49
N LEU A 47 19.97 0.86 -0.52
CA LEU A 47 19.78 2.31 -0.49
C LEU A 47 20.43 2.94 0.75
N ARG A 48 20.38 2.26 1.90
CA ARG A 48 21.00 2.74 3.14
C ARG A 48 22.52 2.84 3.04
N HIS A 49 23.15 2.04 2.18
CA HIS A 49 24.60 2.01 1.96
C HIS A 49 25.06 3.00 0.88
N ILE A 50 24.12 3.50 0.07
CA ILE A 50 24.41 4.41 -1.05
C ILE A 50 24.12 5.85 -0.66
N LEU A 51 23.00 6.07 0.01
CA LEU A 51 22.57 7.40 0.40
C LEU A 51 23.39 7.93 1.58
N PRO A 52 23.65 9.24 1.65
CA PRO A 52 24.31 9.85 2.79
C PRO A 52 23.61 9.53 4.10
N CYS A 53 24.41 9.43 5.17
CA CYS A 53 23.89 9.04 6.48
C CYS A 53 22.83 10.01 7.02
N TYR A 54 22.82 11.28 6.66
CA TYR A 54 21.82 12.23 7.15
C TYR A 54 20.43 12.05 6.51
N VAL A 55 20.31 11.33 5.40
CA VAL A 55 19.04 11.18 4.68
C VAL A 55 18.05 10.33 5.49
N PRO A 56 16.91 10.89 5.92
CA PRO A 56 15.90 10.16 6.69
C PRO A 56 15.15 9.16 5.81
N PHE A 57 14.82 8.00 6.36
CA PHE A 57 13.91 7.04 5.73
C PHE A 57 12.57 7.06 6.43
N MET A 58 11.49 7.00 5.65
CA MET A 58 10.12 6.92 6.13
C MET A 58 9.44 5.71 5.51
N MET A 59 8.60 5.01 6.28
CA MET A 59 7.73 3.96 5.78
C MET A 59 6.28 4.39 5.99
N ALA A 60 5.45 4.23 4.97
CA ALA A 60 4.01 4.46 5.03
C ALA A 60 3.27 3.18 4.61
N SER A 61 2.21 2.83 5.36
CA SER A 61 1.32 1.71 5.04
C SER A 61 0.09 1.78 5.97
N ALA A 62 -1.12 1.54 5.46
CA ALA A 62 -2.28 1.32 6.34
C ALA A 62 -2.35 -0.12 6.86
N THR A 63 -1.82 -1.08 6.10
CA THR A 63 -1.93 -2.51 6.42
C THR A 63 -0.54 -3.06 6.72
N LEU A 64 -0.02 -2.83 7.92
CA LEU A 64 1.29 -3.34 8.34
C LEU A 64 1.20 -4.01 9.71
N ALA A 65 1.14 -5.35 9.71
CA ALA A 65 1.07 -6.13 10.94
C ALA A 65 2.36 -5.95 11.79
N PRO A 66 2.33 -6.16 13.12
CA PRO A 66 3.50 -5.99 13.97
C PRO A 66 4.72 -6.84 13.57
N SER A 67 4.49 -8.06 13.08
CA SER A 67 5.54 -8.95 12.55
C SER A 67 6.18 -8.38 11.28
N ASP A 68 5.36 -7.88 10.35
CA ASP A 68 5.81 -7.26 9.10
C ASP A 68 6.55 -5.96 9.37
N LEU A 69 6.05 -5.11 10.28
CA LEU A 69 6.74 -3.90 10.70
C LEU A 69 8.14 -4.23 11.23
N SER A 70 8.26 -5.26 12.07
CA SER A 70 9.54 -5.69 12.64
C SER A 70 10.49 -6.21 11.55
N HIS A 71 9.96 -6.94 10.57
CA HIS A 71 10.72 -7.43 9.44
C HIS A 71 11.19 -6.29 8.53
N ALA A 72 10.29 -5.39 8.12
CA ALA A 72 10.58 -4.24 7.27
C ALA A 72 11.64 -3.32 7.89
N LYS A 73 11.56 -3.06 9.21
CA LYS A 73 12.58 -2.29 9.94
C LYS A 73 13.97 -2.93 9.83
N ARG A 74 14.06 -4.25 10.00
CA ARG A 74 15.33 -4.99 9.89
C ARG A 74 15.86 -4.98 8.46
N LEU A 75 15.00 -5.30 7.50
CA LEU A 75 15.36 -5.35 6.09
C LEU A 75 15.89 -4.00 5.63
N LEU A 76 15.14 -2.91 5.85
CA LEU A 76 15.52 -1.57 5.38
C LEU A 76 16.61 -0.88 6.22
N HIS A 77 17.17 -1.56 7.22
CA HIS A 77 18.12 -1.00 8.18
C HIS A 77 17.65 0.34 8.74
N MET A 78 16.41 0.36 9.25
CA MET A 78 15.84 1.53 9.91
C MET A 78 16.59 1.79 11.21
N ARG A 79 17.09 3.01 11.37
CA ARG A 79 17.74 3.47 12.60
C ARG A 79 16.71 3.59 13.71
N THR A 80 16.96 2.92 14.83
CA THR A 80 15.99 2.81 15.92
C THR A 80 16.12 3.91 16.96
N GLU A 81 17.26 4.60 16.99
CA GLU A 81 17.62 5.56 18.04
C GLU A 81 16.68 6.78 18.04
N ASN A 82 16.16 7.16 16.86
CA ASN A 82 15.26 8.29 16.66
C ASN A 82 14.02 7.93 15.83
N LEU A 83 13.57 6.68 15.91
CA LEU A 83 12.44 6.23 15.10
C LEU A 83 11.10 6.70 15.68
N VAL A 84 10.45 7.63 14.99
CA VAL A 84 9.07 8.03 15.29
C VAL A 84 8.08 7.04 14.67
N MET A 85 7.13 6.58 15.48
CA MET A 85 6.06 5.69 15.02
C MET A 85 4.71 6.39 15.22
N ILE A 86 4.02 6.66 14.11
CA ILE A 86 2.68 7.23 14.11
C ILE A 86 1.72 6.10 13.72
N LYS A 87 0.75 5.81 14.59
CA LYS A 87 -0.31 4.84 14.35
C LYS A 87 -1.64 5.51 14.56
N THR A 88 -2.51 5.43 13.56
CA THR A 88 -3.87 5.97 13.61
C THR A 88 -4.87 4.82 13.70
N SER A 89 -6.07 5.12 14.21
CA SER A 89 -7.17 4.17 14.19
C SER A 89 -7.63 3.93 12.75
N ILE A 90 -7.93 2.67 12.42
CA ILE A 90 -8.60 2.31 11.16
C ILE A 90 -10.12 2.48 11.24
N ASP A 91 -10.65 2.85 12.41
CA ASP A 91 -12.08 2.98 12.62
C ASP A 91 -12.67 4.09 11.73
N ARG A 92 -13.79 3.76 11.10
CA ARG A 92 -14.55 4.64 10.23
C ARG A 92 -16.00 4.56 10.66
N PHE A 93 -16.38 5.40 11.61
CA PHE A 93 -17.72 5.41 12.22
C PHE A 93 -18.86 5.57 11.18
N ASN A 94 -18.55 6.17 10.03
CA ASN A 94 -19.42 6.35 8.87
C ASN A 94 -19.52 5.12 7.95
N ILE A 95 -18.79 4.03 8.23
CA ILE A 95 -18.87 2.75 7.51
C ILE A 95 -19.56 1.73 8.41
N LYS A 96 -20.60 1.06 7.88
CA LYS A 96 -21.31 -0.03 8.57
C LYS A 96 -21.02 -1.35 7.88
N LEU A 97 -20.52 -2.32 8.63
CA LEU A 97 -20.31 -3.68 8.15
C LEU A 97 -21.61 -4.49 8.31
N CYS A 98 -22.05 -5.14 7.24
CA CYS A 98 -23.24 -5.99 7.23
C CYS A 98 -22.88 -7.33 6.56
N VAL A 99 -23.23 -8.44 7.20
CA VAL A 99 -23.08 -9.79 6.65
C VAL A 99 -24.46 -10.36 6.37
N ARG A 100 -24.69 -10.80 5.13
CA ARG A 100 -25.95 -11.41 4.69
C ARG A 100 -25.68 -12.75 4.03
N LYS A 101 -26.51 -13.75 4.32
CA LYS A 101 -26.44 -15.05 3.65
C LYS A 101 -27.01 -14.92 2.24
N ILE A 102 -26.25 -15.38 1.26
CA ILE A 102 -26.70 -15.52 -0.13
C ILE A 102 -27.76 -16.63 -0.19
N LYS A 103 -28.93 -16.35 -0.76
CA LYS A 103 -30.07 -17.26 -0.85
C LYS A 103 -30.36 -17.70 -2.28
N HIS A 104 -29.96 -16.90 -3.26
CA HIS A 104 -30.21 -17.13 -4.67
C HIS A 104 -28.92 -17.52 -5.41
N THR A 105 -29.05 -17.95 -6.66
CA THR A 105 -27.86 -18.20 -7.51
C THR A 105 -27.11 -16.90 -7.75
N LEU A 106 -25.77 -16.94 -7.77
CA LEU A 106 -24.93 -15.75 -7.94
C LEU A 106 -25.27 -14.96 -9.22
N ALA A 107 -25.58 -15.67 -10.30
CA ALA A 107 -25.96 -15.08 -11.59
C ALA A 107 -27.27 -14.27 -11.54
N SER A 108 -28.14 -14.51 -10.56
CA SER A 108 -29.42 -13.81 -10.43
C SER A 108 -29.29 -12.39 -9.86
N PHE A 109 -28.22 -12.12 -9.11
CA PHE A 109 -28.00 -10.87 -8.36
C PHE A 109 -29.14 -10.44 -7.41
N GLN A 110 -30.14 -11.32 -7.15
CA GLN A 110 -31.33 -10.98 -6.37
C GLN A 110 -31.01 -10.57 -4.93
N ASP A 111 -30.02 -11.21 -4.32
CA ASP A 111 -29.56 -10.88 -2.96
C ASP A 111 -28.92 -9.48 -2.84
N LEU A 112 -28.57 -8.83 -3.96
CA LEU A 112 -28.05 -7.45 -3.99
C LEU A 112 -29.15 -6.40 -4.13
N GLY A 113 -30.42 -6.79 -4.27
CA GLY A 113 -31.53 -5.86 -4.50
C GLY A 113 -31.62 -4.74 -3.47
N PHE A 114 -31.22 -5.00 -2.22
CA PHE A 114 -31.19 -3.99 -1.16
C PHE A 114 -30.23 -2.81 -1.40
N LEU A 115 -29.29 -2.94 -2.34
CA LEU A 115 -28.37 -1.86 -2.72
C LEU A 115 -29.00 -0.87 -3.70
N ILE A 116 -30.10 -1.25 -4.34
CA ILE A 116 -30.79 -0.44 -5.35
C ILE A 116 -31.95 0.28 -4.66
N PRO A 117 -31.97 1.63 -4.63
CA PRO A 117 -33.12 2.38 -4.12
C PRO A 117 -34.40 2.05 -4.91
N ASP A 118 -35.55 2.01 -4.24
CA ASP A 118 -36.85 1.71 -4.88
C ASP A 118 -37.21 2.67 -6.04
N ALA A 119 -36.61 3.87 -6.06
CA ALA A 119 -36.80 4.91 -7.07
C ALA A 119 -35.74 4.91 -8.20
N TRP A 120 -34.87 3.90 -8.27
CA TRP A 120 -33.78 3.85 -9.26
C TRP A 120 -34.30 3.80 -10.70
N LYS A 121 -33.90 4.76 -11.52
CA LYS A 121 -34.22 4.79 -12.96
C LYS A 121 -33.00 4.34 -13.77
N ASN A 122 -33.23 3.72 -14.92
CA ASN A 122 -32.16 3.29 -15.83
C ASN A 122 -31.29 4.44 -16.37
N THR A 123 -31.72 5.69 -16.19
CA THR A 123 -30.95 6.90 -16.52
C THR A 123 -29.99 7.33 -15.41
N ASP A 124 -30.15 6.79 -14.21
CA ASP A 124 -29.34 7.16 -13.05
C ASP A 124 -27.97 6.47 -13.16
N ARG A 125 -26.90 7.28 -13.09
CA ARG A 125 -25.53 6.75 -13.13
C ARG A 125 -25.15 6.24 -11.74
N SER A 126 -24.80 4.96 -11.64
CA SER A 126 -24.15 4.42 -10.43
C SER A 126 -22.68 4.87 -10.37
N SER A 127 -22.23 5.28 -9.19
CA SER A 127 -20.86 5.75 -8.95
C SER A 127 -19.82 4.62 -8.83
N ALA A 128 -20.24 3.35 -8.79
CA ALA A 128 -19.33 2.21 -8.87
C ALA A 128 -20.04 0.96 -9.40
N ARG A 129 -19.47 0.33 -10.44
CA ARG A 129 -19.89 -0.99 -10.94
C ARG A 129 -18.89 -2.03 -10.45
N TYR A 130 -19.34 -2.99 -9.65
CA TYR A 130 -18.59 -4.22 -9.38
C TYR A 130 -19.06 -5.30 -10.36
N CYS A 131 -18.15 -5.82 -11.19
CA CYS A 131 -18.42 -6.89 -12.15
C CYS A 131 -17.57 -8.12 -11.75
N PRO A 132 -18.17 -9.29 -11.46
CA PRO A 132 -17.42 -10.47 -11.04
C PRO A 132 -16.65 -11.16 -12.18
N ASP A 133 -17.06 -10.99 -13.44
CA ASP A 133 -16.45 -11.69 -14.60
C ASP A 133 -15.13 -11.07 -15.06
N SER A 134 -14.74 -9.95 -14.46
CA SER A 134 -13.41 -9.40 -14.58
C SER A 134 -12.99 -8.97 -13.19
N LEU A 135 -11.99 -9.63 -12.60
CA LEU A 135 -11.22 -9.16 -11.45
C LEU A 135 -10.63 -7.77 -11.76
N ARG A 136 -11.47 -6.73 -11.69
CA ARG A 136 -11.04 -5.35 -11.53
C ARG A 136 -11.27 -5.07 -10.06
N LEU A 137 -10.19 -5.25 -9.30
CA LEU A 137 -10.03 -4.66 -7.98
C LEU A 137 -10.64 -3.25 -8.02
N VAL A 138 -11.67 -3.02 -7.22
CA VAL A 138 -11.96 -1.66 -6.78
C VAL A 138 -10.85 -1.34 -5.79
N THR A 139 -9.74 -0.80 -6.31
CA THR A 139 -8.77 -0.09 -5.49
C THR A 139 -9.53 1.10 -4.92
N VAL A 140 -9.99 0.98 -3.68
CA VAL A 140 -10.38 2.14 -2.89
C VAL A 140 -9.10 2.95 -2.77
N LEU A 141 -9.00 4.01 -3.57
CA LEU A 141 -7.87 4.91 -3.54
C LEU A 141 -7.74 5.45 -2.12
N TRP A 142 -6.53 5.25 -1.60
CA TRP A 142 -6.00 5.74 -0.36
C TRP A 142 -6.23 7.24 -0.23
N LEU A 143 -7.18 7.62 0.61
CA LEU A 143 -7.21 8.94 1.24
C LEU A 143 -6.78 8.74 2.69
N ILE A 144 -5.52 9.14 2.93
CA ILE A 144 -4.98 9.51 4.24
C ILE A 144 -5.95 10.51 4.89
#